data_AF-A0AAU5IWA4-F1
#
_entry.id   AF-A0AAU5IWA4-F1
#
_cell.length_a   1.000
_cell.length_b   1.000
_cell.length_c   1.000
_cell.angle_alpha   90.00
_cell.angle_beta   90.00
_cell.angle_gamma   90.00
#
_symmetry.space_group_name_H-M   'P 1'
#
loop_
_entity.id
_entity.type
_entity.pdbx_description
1 polymer ?
#
loop_
_entity_poly.entity_id
_entity_poly.type
_entity_poly.pdbx_seq_one_letter_code
_entity_poly.pdbx_strand_id
1 'polypeptide(L)' 'MASQKALNPPAGECTQCWLHAYDSRTQHAHLAPREDCPACVSHMGGKCPPSMIVPGKRRWF' A
#
# COMPACT_ATOMS: atom_id res chain seq x y z
N MET A 1 -2.14 -12.69 -9.18
CA MET A 1 -3.41 -11.98 -8.87
C MET A 1 -3.33 -11.54 -7.42
N ALA A 2 -3.58 -10.26 -7.16
CA ALA A 2 -3.59 -9.72 -5.81
C ALA A 2 -4.61 -10.48 -4.95
N SER A 3 -4.21 -10.86 -3.74
CA SER A 3 -5.11 -11.53 -2.80
C SER A 3 -6.24 -10.59 -2.39
N GLN A 4 -7.42 -11.13 -2.04
CA GLN A 4 -8.52 -10.31 -1.49
C GLN A 4 -8.10 -9.50 -0.27
N LYS A 5 -7.12 -10.00 0.50
CA LYS A 5 -6.51 -9.29 1.62
C LYS A 5 -5.74 -8.06 1.15
N ALA A 6 -4.96 -8.16 0.07
CA ALA A 6 -4.18 -7.06 -0.47
C ALA A 6 -5.06 -5.91 -1.00
N LEU A 7 -6.28 -6.22 -1.44
CA LEU A 7 -7.25 -5.24 -1.96
C LEU A 7 -8.13 -4.61 -0.88
N ASN A 8 -8.13 -5.13 0.35
CA ASN A 8 -8.97 -4.64 1.45
C ASN A 8 -8.10 -4.27 2.68
N PRO A 9 -7.42 -3.12 2.64
CA PRO A 9 -6.67 -2.61 3.78
C PRO A 9 -7.62 -2.20 4.93
N PRO A 10 -7.20 -2.38 6.18
CA PRO A 10 -7.96 -1.87 7.32
C PRO A 10 -7.91 -0.35 7.40
N ALA A 11 -8.84 0.23 8.17
CA ALA A 11 -8.87 1.66 8.44
C ALA A 11 -7.55 2.15 9.06
N GLY A 12 -7.05 3.30 8.60
CA GLY A 12 -5.78 3.88 9.03
C GLY A 12 -4.56 3.39 8.26
N GLU A 13 -4.69 2.35 7.44
CA GLU A 13 -3.59 1.87 6.59
C GLU A 13 -3.61 2.54 5.21
N CYS A 14 -2.42 2.68 4.62
CA CYS A 14 -2.29 3.13 3.25
C CYS A 14 -2.58 1.99 2.27
N THR A 15 -3.47 2.23 1.31
CA THR A 15 -3.89 1.24 0.31
C THR A 15 -2.71 0.70 -0.50
N GLN A 16 -1.79 1.57 -0.91
CA GLN A 16 -0.63 1.19 -1.71
C GLN A 16 0.41 0.43 -0.90
N CYS A 17 0.70 0.86 0.34
CA CYS A 17 1.66 0.17 1.21
C CYS A 17 1.15 -1.22 1.58
N TRP A 18 -0.14 -1.33 1.85
CA TRP A 18 -0.78 -2.62 2.13
C TRP A 18 -0.74 -3.55 0.93
N LEU A 19 -1.04 -3.04 -0.27
CA LEU A 19 -0.92 -3.81 -1.51
C LEU A 19 0.51 -4.35 -1.70
N HIS A 20 1.53 -3.52 -1.49
CA HIS A 20 2.92 -3.97 -1.59
C HIS A 20 3.30 -4.98 -0.51
N ALA A 21 2.77 -4.87 0.70
CA ALA A 21 3.04 -5.85 1.76
C ALA A 21 2.48 -7.25 1.45
N TYR A 22 1.31 -7.32 0.77
CA TYR A 22 0.60 -8.59 0.53
C TYR A 22 0.63 -9.09 -0.93
N ASP A 23 1.11 -8.28 -1.87
CA ASP A 23 1.20 -8.61 -3.29
C ASP A 23 2.53 -8.14 -3.92
N SER A 24 3.60 -8.00 -3.11
CA SER A 24 4.93 -7.52 -3.54
C SER A 24 5.44 -8.18 -4.82
N ARG A 25 5.22 -9.49 -4.96
CA ARG A 25 5.68 -10.25 -6.13
C ARG A 25 5.06 -9.75 -7.43
N THR A 26 3.76 -9.44 -7.42
CA THR A 26 3.07 -8.93 -8.61
C THR A 26 3.40 -7.46 -8.81
N GLN A 27 3.49 -6.67 -7.72
CA GLN A 27 3.85 -5.26 -7.80
C GLN A 27 5.27 -5.02 -8.30
N HIS A 28 6.22 -5.92 -8.03
CA HIS A 28 7.62 -5.82 -8.47
C HIS A 28 7.97 -6.69 -9.66
N ALA A 29 6.98 -7.36 -10.30
CA ALA A 29 7.24 -8.27 -11.42
C ALA A 29 7.89 -7.58 -12.64
N HIS A 30 7.72 -6.27 -12.76
CA HIS A 30 8.26 -5.45 -13.85
C HIS A 30 9.60 -4.79 -13.52
N LEU A 31 10.06 -4.89 -12.28
CA LEU A 31 11.30 -4.25 -11.83
C LEU A 31 12.49 -5.17 -12.12
N ALA A 32 13.62 -4.56 -12.48
CA ALA A 32 14.88 -5.27 -12.62
C ALA A 32 15.44 -5.69 -11.24
N PRO A 33 16.34 -6.68 -11.19
CA PRO A 33 17.02 -7.05 -9.95
C PRO A 33 17.72 -5.83 -9.33
N ARG A 34 17.42 -5.57 -8.05
CA ARG A 34 17.94 -4.43 -7.25
C ARG A 34 17.49 -3.04 -7.71
N GLU A 35 16.46 -2.97 -8.54
CA GLU A 35 15.81 -1.70 -8.86
C GLU A 35 14.90 -1.25 -7.70
N ASP A 36 14.99 0.03 -7.33
CA ASP A 36 14.13 0.63 -6.33
C ASP A 36 12.73 0.88 -6.90
N CYS A 37 11.71 0.35 -6.23
CA CYS A 37 10.33 0.63 -6.61
C CYS A 37 9.97 2.09 -6.29
N PRO A 38 9.67 2.95 -7.29
CA PRO A 38 9.41 4.36 -7.06
C PRO A 38 8.17 4.59 -6.18
N ALA A 39 7.17 3.70 -6.26
CA ALA A 39 5.99 3.75 -5.42
C ALA A 39 6.34 3.52 -3.95
N CYS A 40 7.11 2.46 -3.67
CA CYS A 40 7.61 2.17 -2.32
C CYS A 40 8.46 3.31 -1.77
N VAL A 41 9.41 3.84 -2.55
CA VAL A 41 10.30 4.93 -2.12
C VAL A 41 9.50 6.20 -1.81
N SER A 42 8.49 6.51 -2.62
CA SER A 42 7.63 7.68 -2.39
C SER A 42 6.82 7.59 -1.09
N HIS A 43 6.54 6.37 -0.62
CA HIS A 43 5.76 6.11 0.59
C HIS A 43 6.63 5.69 1.80
N MET A 44 7.93 5.48 1.59
CA MET A 44 8.86 5.01 2.61
C MET A 44 8.95 6.00 3.78
N GLY A 45 8.98 5.48 5.01
CA GLY A 45 9.05 6.29 6.22
C GLY A 45 7.73 7.00 6.58
N GLY A 46 6.59 6.51 6.11
CA GLY A 46 5.28 7.04 6.46
C GLY A 46 4.84 8.24 5.63
N LYS A 47 5.49 8.49 4.49
CA LYS A 47 5.14 9.56 3.53
C LYS A 47 3.89 9.27 2.70
N CYS A 48 2.96 8.50 3.26
CA CYS A 48 1.72 8.12 2.61
C CYS A 48 0.82 9.35 2.43
N PRO A 49 0.34 9.63 1.20
CA PRO A 49 -0.61 10.72 1.00
C PRO A 49 -1.93 10.41 1.74
N PRO A 50 -2.54 11.39 2.43
CA PRO A 50 -3.78 11.18 3.19
C PRO A 50 -4.94 10.62 2.35
N SER A 51 -4.96 10.92 1.05
CA SER A 51 -5.96 10.41 0.10
C SER A 51 -5.89 8.89 -0.12
N MET A 52 -4.73 8.27 0.17
CA MET A 52 -4.54 6.82 0.06
C MET A 52 -4.64 6.11 1.41
N ILE A 53 -4.86 6.83 2.51
CA ILE A 53 -5.09 6.25 3.82
C ILE A 53 -6.58 5.92 3.91
N VAL A 54 -6.91 4.66 4.23
CA VAL A 54 -8.31 4.24 4.38
C VAL A 54 -8.92 5.02 5.54
N PRO A 55 -9.96 5.84 5.31
CA PRO A 55 -10.58 6.61 6.38
C PRO A 55 -11.20 5.66 7.40
N GLY A 56 -10.88 5.86 8.67
CA GLY A 56 -11.57 5.17 9.75
C GLY A 56 -13.05 5.57 9.80
N LYS A 57 -13.89 4.66 10.28
CA LYS A 57 -15.28 5.01 10.61
C LYS A 57 -15.22 6.13 11.64
N ARG A 58 -15.59 7.36 11.24
CA ARG A 58 -15.80 8.46 12.19
C ARG A 58 -16.84 7.98 13.18
N ARG A 59 -16.42 7.64 14.41
CA ARG A 59 -17.33 7.35 15.51
C ARG A 59 -17.90 8.70 15.91
N TRP A 60 -19.08 9.03 15.38
CA TRP A 60 -19.89 10.09 15.93
C TRP A 60 -20.39 9.59 17.29
N PHE A 61 -20.01 10.29 18.36
CA PHE A 61 -20.59 10.20 19.69
C PHE A 61 -21.06 11.60 20.06
#